data_AF-A0A7V3CQY5-F1
#
_entry.id   AF-A0A7V3CQY5-F1
#
_cell.length_a   1.000
_cell.length_b   1.000
_cell.length_c   1.000
_cell.angle_alpha   90.00
_cell.angle_beta   90.00
_cell.angle_gamma   90.00
#
_symmetry.space_group_name_H-M   'P 1'
#
loop_
_entity.id
_entity.type
_entity.pdbx_description
1 polymer ?
#
loop_
_entity_poly.entity_id
_entity_poly.type
_entity_poly.pdbx_seq_one_letter_code
_entity_poly.pdbx_strand_id
1 'polypeptide(L)'
;MLDDWTLNGLVTADQAQAIREHEASRLAQPVQPAAMHAAESSSLGTQEPQTRSRAQVMGEVLGYVGGILAIAALIALGASFWEAFGRWGQFALTAGVTAACVGGGWVLGRGESRTARRLASFLIFLGTWSFGLFVAVLEPPAVLGGSQEESALILMLAFSTGIWWFRRTSLQLIAMTLILALWVVVRLSMGDSLIEPLDSGVTVGISFLVLGVLWAVAAEFGWIAPPTTAWALGSLGMVAGVELVAIGFESSLANNAKGVLGVGLMRASAAAEAFGVVLGLALIVIALWRRRGAPLGFGAAAVVLFVPQLLNSLFDDSLGISLALLVTGVLFVIMSVVVIAGQAKMKTARVRC
;
A
#
# COMPACT_ATOMS: atom_id res chain seq x y z
N MET A 1 29.25 -38.86 -3.95
CA MET A 1 28.65 -37.57 -4.33
C MET A 1 29.02 -36.47 -3.33
N LEU A 2 28.73 -36.64 -2.03
CA LEU A 2 29.12 -35.67 -1.00
C LEU A 2 30.63 -35.41 -0.92
N ASP A 3 31.47 -36.44 -1.08
CA ASP A 3 32.93 -36.26 -1.03
C ASP A 3 33.46 -35.37 -2.17
N ASP A 4 32.85 -35.48 -3.35
CA ASP A 4 33.16 -34.66 -4.52
C ASP A 4 32.73 -33.19 -4.31
N TRP A 5 31.63 -32.95 -3.59
CA TRP A 5 31.19 -31.61 -3.22
C TRP A 5 32.10 -30.96 -2.17
N THR A 6 32.64 -31.73 -1.23
CA THR A 6 33.68 -31.25 -0.30
C THR A 6 35.00 -30.95 -1.02
N LEU A 7 35.42 -31.80 -1.98
CA LEU A 7 36.63 -31.58 -2.77
C LEU A 7 36.56 -30.30 -3.62
N ASN A 8 35.38 -29.98 -4.16
CA ASN A 8 35.15 -28.75 -4.93
C ASN A 8 34.83 -27.52 -4.06
N GLY A 9 34.89 -27.62 -2.73
CA GLY A 9 34.62 -26.52 -1.81
C GLY A 9 33.18 -26.02 -1.81
N LEU A 10 32.23 -26.78 -2.37
CA LEU A 10 30.81 -26.43 -2.41
C LEU A 10 30.15 -26.59 -1.03
N VAL A 11 30.67 -27.49 -0.21
CA VAL A 11 30.13 -27.85 1.10
C VAL A 11 31.29 -28.08 2.05
N THR A 12 31.20 -27.60 3.29
CA THR A 12 32.25 -27.85 4.29
C THR A 12 32.25 -29.32 4.75
N ALA A 13 33.37 -29.81 5.26
CA ALA A 13 33.46 -31.17 5.80
C ALA A 13 32.40 -31.44 6.89
N ASP A 14 32.17 -30.44 7.77
CA ASP A 14 31.15 -30.51 8.82
C ASP A 14 29.72 -30.60 8.27
N GLN A 15 29.41 -29.84 7.21
CA GLN A 15 28.11 -29.92 6.55
C GLN A 15 27.92 -31.27 5.85
N ALA A 16 28.96 -31.80 5.20
CA ALA A 16 28.88 -33.11 4.57
C ALA A 16 28.68 -34.23 5.60
N GLN A 17 29.27 -34.10 6.80
CA GLN A 17 29.05 -35.02 7.90
C GLN A 17 27.64 -34.91 8.49
N ALA A 18 27.14 -33.70 8.69
CA ALA A 18 25.76 -33.48 9.16
C ALA A 18 24.71 -34.04 8.18
N ILE A 19 24.95 -33.93 6.87
CA ILE A 19 24.07 -34.54 5.84
C ILE A 19 24.11 -36.07 5.94
N ARG A 20 25.30 -36.66 6.09
CA ARG A 20 25.44 -38.13 6.25
C ARG A 20 24.72 -38.64 7.50
N GLU A 21 24.85 -37.95 8.63
CA GLU A 21 24.17 -38.31 9.87
C GLU A 21 22.65 -38.17 9.73
N HIS A 22 22.18 -37.15 9.01
CA HIS A 22 20.76 -36.97 8.70
C HIS A 22 20.22 -38.06 7.77
N GLU A 23 20.96 -38.45 6.74
CA GLU A 23 20.57 -39.54 5.84
C GLU A 23 20.59 -40.90 6.54
N ALA A 24 21.61 -41.15 7.37
CA ALA A 24 21.72 -42.38 8.16
C ALA A 24 20.56 -42.50 9.17
N SER A 25 20.19 -41.42 9.85
CA SER A 25 19.04 -41.41 10.77
C SER A 25 17.71 -41.57 10.04
N ARG A 26 17.59 -41.05 8.81
CA ARG A 26 16.40 -41.25 7.95
C ARG A 26 16.26 -42.70 7.48
N LEU A 27 17.38 -43.36 7.15
CA LEU A 27 17.39 -44.76 6.72
C LEU A 27 17.22 -45.74 7.89
N ALA A 28 17.70 -45.37 9.08
CA ALA A 28 17.56 -46.16 10.30
C ALA A 28 16.16 -46.08 10.93
N GLN A 29 15.32 -45.11 10.53
CA GLN A 29 13.92 -45.12 10.91
C GLN A 29 13.23 -46.31 10.21
N PRO A 30 12.78 -47.34 10.96
CA PRO A 30 12.04 -48.44 10.36
C PRO A 30 10.79 -47.84 9.72
N VAL A 31 10.60 -48.11 8.43
CA VAL A 31 9.40 -47.74 7.68
C VAL A 31 8.24 -48.39 8.42
N GLN A 32 7.57 -47.62 9.30
CA GLN A 32 6.41 -48.10 10.02
C GLN A 32 5.36 -48.46 8.97
N PRO A 33 4.92 -49.74 8.91
CA PRO A 33 3.92 -50.15 7.95
C PRO A 33 2.68 -49.28 8.13
N ALA A 34 2.26 -48.71 7.00
CA ALA A 34 1.34 -47.59 6.84
C ALA A 34 -0.12 -47.91 7.23
N ALA A 35 -0.36 -48.36 8.46
CA ALA A 35 -1.70 -48.72 8.93
C ALA A 35 -2.41 -47.60 9.71
N MET A 36 -1.71 -46.55 10.16
CA MET A 36 -2.32 -45.51 10.99
C MET A 36 -2.19 -44.07 10.46
N HIS A 37 -1.55 -43.87 9.30
CA HIS A 37 -1.50 -42.57 8.62
C HIS A 37 -2.46 -42.43 7.43
N ALA A 38 -3.20 -43.48 7.05
CA ALA A 38 -4.17 -43.44 5.94
C ALA A 38 -5.29 -42.39 6.12
N ALA A 39 -5.52 -41.89 7.33
CA ALA A 39 -6.49 -40.81 7.58
C ALA A 39 -5.88 -39.40 7.55
N GLU A 40 -4.56 -39.24 7.68
CA GLU A 40 -3.94 -37.91 7.88
C GLU A 40 -2.94 -37.54 6.77
N SER A 41 -2.36 -38.53 6.07
CA SER A 41 -1.48 -38.32 4.92
C SER A 41 -2.21 -38.09 3.59
N SER A 42 -3.55 -38.14 3.55
CA SER A 42 -4.34 -37.71 2.39
C SER A 42 -4.42 -36.18 2.21
N SER A 43 -3.80 -35.40 3.11
CA SER A 43 -3.75 -33.93 3.04
C SER A 43 -2.38 -33.36 2.63
N LEU A 44 -1.31 -34.15 2.70
CA LEU A 44 -0.02 -33.84 2.07
C LEU A 44 -0.07 -34.35 0.63
N GLY A 45 -0.99 -33.77 -0.14
CA GLY A 45 -1.04 -33.96 -1.58
C GLY A 45 0.36 -33.69 -2.12
N THR A 46 0.96 -34.73 -2.70
CA THR A 46 1.97 -34.62 -3.73
C THR A 46 1.44 -33.57 -4.70
N GLN A 47 1.88 -32.32 -4.55
CA GLN A 47 1.67 -31.31 -5.56
C GLN A 47 2.48 -31.84 -6.73
N GLU A 48 1.83 -32.65 -7.57
CA GLU A 48 2.32 -32.88 -8.92
C GLU A 48 2.72 -31.52 -9.44
N PRO A 49 3.96 -31.35 -9.93
CA PRO A 49 4.39 -30.10 -10.52
C PRO A 49 3.40 -29.83 -11.65
N GLN A 50 2.40 -28.97 -11.37
CA GLN A 50 1.42 -28.54 -12.34
C GLN A 50 2.23 -27.92 -13.45
N THR A 51 2.46 -28.69 -14.52
CA THR A 51 3.14 -28.24 -15.70
C THR A 51 2.23 -27.17 -16.28
N ARG A 52 2.48 -25.91 -15.90
CA ARG A 52 1.77 -24.76 -16.43
C ARG A 52 1.84 -24.90 -17.94
N SER A 53 0.69 -25.08 -18.57
CA SER A 53 0.62 -25.21 -20.02
C SER A 53 1.34 -24.02 -20.64
N ARG A 54 2.25 -24.27 -21.59
CA ARG A 54 3.01 -23.20 -22.27
C ARG A 54 2.09 -22.10 -22.81
N ALA A 55 0.86 -22.46 -23.20
CA ALA A 55 -0.18 -21.53 -23.62
C ALA A 55 -0.55 -20.50 -22.53
N GLN A 56 -0.60 -20.90 -21.26
CA GLN A 56 -0.91 -20.00 -20.14
C GLN A 56 0.22 -18.98 -19.92
N VAL A 57 1.47 -19.42 -19.99
CA VAL A 57 2.63 -18.53 -19.86
C VAL A 57 2.68 -17.54 -21.03
N MET A 58 2.46 -18.03 -22.25
CA MET A 58 2.49 -17.19 -23.45
C MET A 58 1.34 -16.17 -23.46
N GLY A 59 0.14 -16.55 -23.01
CA GLY A 59 -0.98 -15.63 -22.82
C GLY A 59 -0.72 -14.56 -21.76
N GLU A 60 -0.02 -14.91 -20.67
CA GLU A 60 0.35 -13.95 -19.62
C GLU A 60 1.37 -12.91 -20.12
N VAL A 61 2.43 -13.35 -20.81
CA VAL A 61 3.43 -12.45 -21.41
C VAL A 61 2.79 -11.56 -22.48
N LEU A 62 1.99 -12.13 -23.38
CA LEU A 62 1.33 -11.37 -24.44
C LEU A 62 0.34 -10.34 -23.88
N GLY A 63 -0.37 -10.69 -22.81
CA GLY A 63 -1.26 -9.77 -22.10
C GLY A 63 -0.51 -8.60 -21.45
N TYR A 64 0.65 -8.85 -20.82
CA TYR A 64 1.47 -7.79 -20.24
C TYR A 64 2.08 -6.88 -21.30
N VAL A 65 2.64 -7.44 -22.36
CA VAL A 65 3.22 -6.66 -23.48
C VAL A 65 2.15 -5.84 -24.16
N GLY A 66 1.00 -6.44 -24.48
CA GLY A 66 -0.14 -5.74 -25.08
C GLY A 66 -0.67 -4.61 -24.19
N GLY A 67 -0.74 -4.84 -22.87
CA GLY A 67 -1.14 -3.83 -21.90
C GLY A 67 -0.18 -2.63 -21.84
N ILE A 68 1.13 -2.88 -21.79
CA ILE A 68 2.15 -1.82 -21.80
C ILE A 68 2.09 -1.01 -23.10
N LEU A 69 2.00 -1.68 -24.25
CA LEU A 69 1.89 -1.02 -25.56
C LEU A 69 0.60 -0.19 -25.67
N ALA A 70 -0.53 -0.70 -25.16
CA ALA A 70 -1.79 0.04 -25.15
C ALA A 70 -1.71 1.29 -24.26
N ILE A 71 -1.12 1.19 -23.05
CA ILE A 71 -0.93 2.34 -22.16
C ILE A 71 0.00 3.38 -22.82
N ALA A 72 1.12 2.94 -23.41
CA ALA A 72 2.04 3.83 -24.10
C ALA A 72 1.37 4.54 -25.29
N ALA A 73 0.58 3.82 -26.08
CA ALA A 73 -0.17 4.39 -27.19
C ALA A 73 -1.23 5.40 -26.71
N LEU A 74 -1.96 5.11 -25.63
CA LEU A 74 -2.94 6.04 -25.05
C LEU A 74 -2.27 7.31 -24.53
N ILE A 75 -1.12 7.20 -23.86
CA ILE A 75 -0.35 8.35 -23.39
C ILE A 75 0.15 9.17 -24.59
N ALA A 76 0.71 8.53 -25.62
CA ALA A 76 1.19 9.21 -26.82
C ALA A 76 0.06 9.91 -27.59
N LEU A 77 -1.10 9.26 -27.72
CA LEU A 77 -2.29 9.85 -28.36
C LEU A 77 -2.83 11.04 -27.54
N GLY A 78 -2.91 10.90 -26.22
CA GLY A 78 -3.32 11.99 -25.34
C GLY A 78 -2.36 13.16 -25.36
N ALA A 79 -1.05 12.91 -25.37
CA ALA A 79 -0.06 13.99 -25.39
C ALA A 79 -0.04 14.74 -26.74
N SER A 80 -0.18 14.02 -27.86
CA SER A 80 0.03 14.60 -29.19
C SER A 80 -1.24 15.05 -29.91
N PHE A 81 -2.38 14.42 -29.65
CA PHE A 81 -3.59 14.58 -30.47
C PHE A 81 -4.84 14.94 -29.66
N TRP A 82 -4.74 15.13 -28.34
CA TRP A 82 -5.91 15.38 -27.50
C TRP A 82 -6.75 16.58 -27.98
N GLU A 83 -6.11 17.71 -28.28
CA GLU A 83 -6.79 18.90 -28.79
C GLU A 83 -7.35 18.70 -30.21
N ALA A 84 -6.75 17.82 -31.01
CA ALA A 84 -7.16 17.55 -32.39
C ALA A 84 -8.42 16.68 -32.50
N PHE A 85 -8.73 15.85 -31.50
CA PHE A 85 -9.90 14.96 -31.53
C PHE A 85 -11.25 15.67 -31.44
N GLY A 86 -11.26 16.95 -31.04
CA GLY A 86 -12.49 17.65 -30.65
C GLY A 86 -13.19 16.97 -29.47
N ARG A 87 -14.23 17.61 -28.94
CA ARG A 87 -14.92 17.11 -27.74
C ARG A 87 -15.53 15.71 -27.92
N TRP A 88 -16.15 15.44 -29.07
CA TRP A 88 -16.76 14.14 -29.35
C TRP A 88 -15.74 13.02 -29.52
N GLY A 89 -14.57 13.31 -30.10
CA GLY A 89 -13.49 12.32 -30.21
C GLY A 89 -12.88 12.00 -28.85
N GLN A 90 -12.64 13.02 -28.01
CA GLN A 90 -12.19 12.83 -26.62
C GLN A 90 -13.20 12.00 -25.80
N PHE A 91 -14.49 12.29 -25.96
CA PHE A 91 -15.57 11.54 -25.32
C PHE A 91 -15.59 10.08 -25.78
N ALA A 92 -15.60 9.83 -27.10
CA ALA A 92 -15.62 8.48 -27.65
C ALA A 92 -14.39 7.66 -27.23
N LEU A 93 -13.21 8.29 -27.21
CA LEU A 93 -11.96 7.66 -26.79
C LEU A 93 -11.99 7.26 -25.31
N THR A 94 -12.30 8.20 -24.41
CA THR A 94 -12.35 7.93 -22.97
C THR A 94 -13.47 6.96 -22.59
N ALA A 95 -14.64 7.06 -23.23
CA ALA A 95 -15.74 6.11 -23.06
C ALA A 95 -15.33 4.71 -23.52
N GLY A 96 -14.70 4.60 -24.70
CA GLY A 96 -14.24 3.35 -25.28
C GLY A 96 -13.18 2.66 -24.40
N VAL A 97 -12.19 3.41 -23.92
CA VAL A 97 -11.16 2.89 -23.01
C VAL A 97 -11.78 2.43 -21.70
N THR A 98 -12.68 3.22 -21.12
CA THR A 98 -13.41 2.87 -19.89
C THR A 98 -14.20 1.58 -20.06
N ALA A 99 -15.01 1.49 -21.13
CA ALA A 99 -15.83 0.32 -21.42
C ALA A 99 -14.98 -0.93 -21.70
N ALA A 100 -13.88 -0.80 -22.45
CA ALA A 100 -12.96 -1.89 -22.71
C ALA A 100 -12.29 -2.41 -21.44
N CYS A 101 -11.83 -1.51 -20.56
CA CYS A 101 -11.19 -1.86 -19.30
C CYS A 101 -12.17 -2.50 -18.32
N VAL A 102 -13.33 -1.87 -18.08
CA VAL A 102 -14.34 -2.37 -17.14
C VAL A 102 -14.98 -3.65 -17.67
N GLY A 103 -15.37 -3.69 -18.94
CA GLY A 103 -15.98 -4.86 -19.58
C GLY A 103 -15.00 -6.03 -19.69
N GLY A 104 -13.78 -5.79 -20.17
CA GLY A 104 -12.71 -6.79 -20.23
C GLY A 104 -12.37 -7.34 -18.86
N GLY A 105 -12.23 -6.47 -17.85
CA GLY A 105 -12.01 -6.88 -16.48
C GLY A 105 -13.18 -7.67 -15.89
N TRP A 106 -14.42 -7.33 -16.23
CA TRP A 106 -15.60 -8.07 -15.79
C TRP A 106 -15.66 -9.49 -16.36
N VAL A 107 -15.38 -9.63 -17.67
CA VAL A 107 -15.35 -10.91 -18.38
C VAL A 107 -14.21 -11.79 -17.87
N LEU A 108 -12.98 -11.26 -17.82
CA LEU A 108 -11.80 -11.98 -17.32
C LEU A 108 -11.94 -12.38 -15.85
N GLY A 109 -12.62 -11.55 -15.06
CA GLY A 109 -12.86 -11.80 -13.64
C GLY A 109 -13.83 -12.96 -13.36
N ARG A 110 -14.47 -13.56 -14.38
CA ARG A 110 -15.25 -14.80 -14.25
C ARG A 110 -14.42 -16.06 -14.44
N GLY A 111 -13.19 -15.95 -14.97
CA GLY A 111 -12.31 -17.10 -15.19
C GLY A 111 -11.77 -17.70 -13.88
N GLU A 112 -11.53 -19.00 -13.86
CA GLU A 112 -11.00 -19.71 -12.69
C GLU A 112 -9.51 -19.40 -12.42
N SER A 113 -8.77 -19.05 -13.49
CA SER A 113 -7.33 -18.84 -13.39
C SER A 113 -6.99 -17.64 -12.48
N ARG A 114 -5.98 -17.82 -11.62
CA ARG A 114 -5.52 -16.78 -10.70
C ARG A 114 -4.94 -15.57 -11.45
N THR A 115 -4.28 -15.81 -12.58
CA THR A 115 -3.71 -14.78 -13.45
C THR A 115 -4.80 -13.91 -14.07
N ALA A 116 -5.87 -14.50 -14.63
CA ALA A 116 -6.97 -13.74 -15.21
C ALA A 116 -7.66 -12.84 -14.17
N ARG A 117 -7.82 -13.32 -12.93
CA ARG A 117 -8.39 -12.51 -11.83
C ARG A 117 -7.53 -11.31 -11.45
N ARG A 118 -6.19 -11.44 -11.50
CA ARG A 118 -5.27 -10.33 -11.25
C ARG A 118 -5.36 -9.28 -12.35
N LEU A 119 -5.29 -9.72 -13.61
CA LEU A 119 -5.44 -8.84 -14.77
C LEU A 119 -6.81 -8.15 -14.77
N ALA A 120 -7.88 -8.88 -14.44
CA ALA A 120 -9.22 -8.32 -14.29
C ALA A 120 -9.28 -7.21 -13.25
N SER A 121 -8.67 -7.40 -12.08
CA SER A 121 -8.62 -6.38 -11.02
C SER A 121 -7.83 -5.14 -11.47
N PHE A 122 -6.76 -5.33 -12.23
CA PHE A 122 -5.97 -4.25 -12.79
C PHE A 122 -6.74 -3.46 -13.87
N LEU A 123 -7.42 -4.16 -14.78
CA LEU A 123 -8.26 -3.52 -15.81
C LEU A 123 -9.42 -2.74 -15.19
N ILE A 124 -10.08 -3.28 -14.16
CA ILE A 124 -11.15 -2.57 -13.45
C ILE A 124 -10.61 -1.32 -12.73
N PHE A 125 -9.43 -1.42 -12.11
CA PHE A 125 -8.74 -0.28 -11.52
C PHE A 125 -8.45 0.81 -12.56
N LEU A 126 -7.88 0.44 -13.71
CA LEU A 126 -7.59 1.37 -14.80
C LEU A 126 -8.87 1.96 -15.39
N GLY A 127 -9.92 1.15 -15.51
CA GLY A 127 -11.25 1.58 -15.94
C GLY A 127 -11.86 2.62 -15.00
N THR A 128 -11.61 2.52 -13.69
CA THR A 128 -12.04 3.54 -12.72
C THR A 128 -11.36 4.89 -12.96
N TRP A 129 -10.05 4.89 -13.23
CA TRP A 129 -9.31 6.11 -13.58
C TRP A 129 -9.73 6.70 -14.93
N SER A 130 -9.91 5.84 -15.94
CA SER A 130 -10.42 6.23 -17.25
C SER A 130 -11.84 6.82 -17.16
N PHE A 131 -12.67 6.32 -16.24
CA PHE A 131 -13.99 6.90 -15.98
C PHE A 131 -13.89 8.32 -15.43
N GLY A 132 -12.90 8.61 -14.58
CA GLY A 132 -12.62 9.98 -14.13
C GLY A 132 -12.34 10.94 -15.30
N LEU A 133 -11.50 10.52 -16.27
CA LEU A 133 -11.24 11.29 -17.49
C LEU A 133 -12.49 11.46 -18.35
N PHE A 134 -13.29 10.41 -18.49
CA PHE A 134 -14.56 10.46 -19.20
C PHE A 134 -15.52 11.48 -18.58
N VAL A 135 -15.64 11.48 -17.25
CA VAL A 135 -16.48 12.47 -16.53
C VAL A 135 -15.90 13.88 -16.65
N ALA A 136 -14.58 14.04 -16.62
CA ALA A 136 -13.95 15.36 -16.84
C ALA A 136 -14.29 15.94 -18.23
N VAL A 137 -14.26 15.11 -19.29
CA VAL A 137 -14.65 15.52 -20.66
C VAL A 137 -16.14 15.85 -20.77
N LEU A 138 -16.99 15.23 -19.95
CA LEU A 138 -18.43 15.51 -19.91
C LEU A 138 -18.77 16.88 -19.33
N GLU A 139 -17.84 17.54 -18.63
CA GLU A 139 -18.05 18.82 -17.96
C GLU A 139 -19.38 18.83 -17.17
N PRO A 140 -19.57 17.90 -16.20
CA PRO A 140 -20.84 17.77 -15.49
C PRO A 140 -21.20 19.11 -14.83
N PRO A 141 -22.49 19.49 -14.83
CA PRO A 141 -22.92 20.70 -14.15
C PRO A 141 -22.50 20.63 -12.68
N ALA A 142 -22.14 21.77 -12.11
CA ALA A 142 -21.82 21.90 -10.69
C ALA A 142 -22.93 21.28 -9.83
N VAL A 143 -22.64 20.14 -9.21
CA VAL A 143 -23.55 19.46 -8.28
C VAL A 143 -23.32 20.05 -6.89
N LEU A 144 -24.41 20.32 -6.15
CA LEU A 144 -24.36 20.78 -4.75
C LEU A 144 -23.61 22.12 -4.53
N GLY A 145 -23.55 22.98 -5.55
CA GLY A 145 -22.84 24.26 -5.47
C GLY A 145 -21.30 24.14 -5.40
N GLY A 146 -20.76 22.95 -5.70
CA GLY A 146 -19.32 22.71 -5.82
C GLY A 146 -18.78 23.05 -7.21
N SER A 147 -17.48 22.84 -7.42
CA SER A 147 -16.86 23.00 -8.74
C SER A 147 -17.18 21.82 -9.68
N GLN A 148 -16.89 21.98 -10.97
CA GLN A 148 -16.96 20.89 -11.95
C GLN A 148 -16.00 19.75 -11.58
N GLU A 149 -14.80 20.07 -11.08
CA GLU A 149 -13.81 19.10 -10.61
C GLU A 149 -14.32 18.29 -9.42
N GLU A 150 -14.96 18.96 -8.46
CA GLU A 150 -15.57 18.30 -7.30
C GLU A 150 -16.67 17.32 -7.74
N SER A 151 -17.53 17.76 -8.67
CA SER A 151 -18.60 16.94 -9.23
C SER A 151 -18.06 15.70 -9.95
N ALA A 152 -16.96 15.85 -10.69
CA ALA A 152 -16.30 14.75 -11.37
C ALA A 152 -15.73 13.70 -10.39
N LEU A 153 -15.09 14.16 -9.32
CA LEU A 153 -14.55 13.28 -8.27
C LEU A 153 -15.66 12.56 -7.51
N ILE A 154 -16.79 13.20 -7.22
CA ILE A 154 -17.96 12.57 -6.58
C ILE A 154 -18.50 11.44 -7.46
N LEU A 155 -18.67 11.68 -8.77
CA LEU A 155 -19.13 10.65 -9.71
C LEU A 155 -18.13 9.50 -9.82
N MET A 156 -16.84 9.81 -9.87
CA MET A 156 -15.75 8.81 -9.89
C MET A 156 -15.73 7.98 -8.60
N LEU A 157 -15.97 8.60 -7.45
CA LEU A 157 -16.05 7.92 -6.16
C LEU A 157 -17.28 7.02 -6.08
N ALA A 158 -18.44 7.49 -6.54
CA ALA A 158 -19.68 6.70 -6.61
C ALA A 158 -19.49 5.47 -7.52
N PHE A 159 -18.89 5.66 -8.69
CA PHE A 159 -18.55 4.58 -9.61
C PHE A 159 -17.58 3.57 -8.98
N SER A 160 -16.50 4.06 -8.37
CA SER A 160 -15.50 3.22 -7.72
C SER A 160 -16.09 2.41 -6.56
N THR A 161 -16.95 3.04 -5.76
CA THR A 161 -17.66 2.40 -4.63
C THR A 161 -18.63 1.35 -5.13
N GLY A 162 -19.38 1.63 -6.19
CA GLY A 162 -20.28 0.67 -6.83
C GLY A 162 -19.52 -0.56 -7.32
N ILE A 163 -18.40 -0.37 -8.03
CA ILE A 163 -17.53 -1.48 -8.45
C ILE A 163 -17.00 -2.25 -7.25
N TRP A 164 -16.52 -1.57 -6.21
CA TRP A 164 -15.98 -2.22 -5.01
C TRP A 164 -17.04 -3.07 -4.31
N TRP A 165 -18.29 -2.61 -4.28
CA TRP A 165 -19.42 -3.35 -3.73
C TRP A 165 -19.62 -4.70 -4.41
N PHE A 166 -19.51 -4.74 -5.75
CA PHE A 166 -19.60 -5.98 -6.54
C PHE A 166 -18.30 -6.80 -6.54
N ARG A 167 -17.14 -6.15 -6.44
CA ARG A 167 -15.81 -6.74 -6.56
C ARG A 167 -14.93 -6.21 -5.43
N ARG A 168 -14.98 -6.88 -4.28
CA ARG A 168 -14.16 -6.59 -3.08
C ARG A 168 -12.67 -6.91 -3.27
N THR A 169 -12.03 -6.23 -4.21
CA THR A 169 -10.61 -6.40 -4.58
C THR A 169 -9.75 -5.32 -3.92
N SER A 170 -8.49 -5.65 -3.60
CA SER A 170 -7.55 -4.70 -2.98
C SER A 170 -7.29 -3.47 -3.86
N LEU A 171 -7.14 -3.66 -5.19
CA LEU A 171 -6.86 -2.55 -6.11
C LEU A 171 -8.01 -1.55 -6.16
N GLN A 172 -9.26 -2.03 -6.16
CA GLN A 172 -10.41 -1.13 -6.15
C GLN A 172 -10.49 -0.31 -4.85
N LEU A 173 -10.17 -0.93 -3.72
CA LEU A 173 -10.12 -0.22 -2.44
C LEU A 173 -9.04 0.88 -2.46
N ILE A 174 -7.88 0.61 -3.07
CA ILE A 174 -6.82 1.61 -3.29
C ILE A 174 -7.34 2.75 -4.17
N ALA A 175 -7.98 2.46 -5.30
CA ALA A 175 -8.57 3.49 -6.17
C ALA A 175 -9.57 4.37 -5.42
N MET A 176 -10.53 3.76 -4.72
CA MET A 176 -11.54 4.46 -3.93
C MET A 176 -10.91 5.39 -2.89
N THR A 177 -9.87 4.92 -2.21
CA THR A 177 -9.17 5.71 -1.19
C THR A 177 -8.41 6.89 -1.81
N LEU A 178 -7.73 6.68 -2.94
CA LEU A 178 -7.03 7.75 -3.67
C LEU A 178 -8.01 8.81 -4.19
N ILE A 179 -9.15 8.40 -4.75
CA ILE A 179 -10.18 9.33 -5.23
C ILE A 179 -10.74 10.15 -4.07
N LEU A 180 -11.03 9.51 -2.94
CA LEU A 180 -11.53 10.20 -1.76
C LEU A 180 -10.48 11.17 -1.19
N ALA A 181 -9.22 10.78 -1.16
CA ALA A 181 -8.11 11.64 -0.77
C ALA A 181 -7.99 12.87 -1.69
N LEU A 182 -8.07 12.68 -3.01
CA LEU A 182 -8.09 13.78 -3.98
C LEU A 182 -9.30 14.70 -3.79
N TRP A 183 -10.49 14.13 -3.55
CA TRP A 183 -11.68 14.91 -3.28
C TRP A 183 -11.54 15.79 -2.03
N VAL A 184 -10.96 15.26 -0.94
CA VAL A 184 -10.65 16.03 0.27
C VAL A 184 -9.71 17.20 -0.05
N VAL A 185 -8.64 16.96 -0.82
CA VAL A 185 -7.71 18.03 -1.22
C VAL A 185 -8.42 19.10 -2.04
N VAL A 186 -9.13 18.72 -3.11
CA VAL A 186 -9.83 19.69 -3.98
C VAL A 186 -10.87 20.48 -3.19
N ARG A 187 -11.65 19.81 -2.33
CA ARG A 187 -12.69 20.46 -1.54
C ARG A 187 -12.12 21.49 -0.57
N LEU A 188 -10.99 21.17 0.08
CA LEU A 188 -10.35 22.07 1.03
C LEU A 188 -9.59 23.21 0.34
N SER A 189 -9.06 22.98 -0.86
CA SER A 189 -8.41 24.04 -1.66
C SER A 189 -9.41 25.05 -2.25
N MET A 190 -10.66 24.64 -2.49
CA MET A 190 -11.69 25.50 -3.09
C MET A 190 -12.66 26.13 -2.10
N GLY A 191 -12.69 25.66 -0.84
CA GLY A 191 -13.62 26.18 0.14
C GLY A 191 -13.25 27.60 0.57
N ASP A 192 -14.05 28.60 0.18
CA ASP A 192 -14.07 29.93 0.80
C ASP A 192 -14.25 29.75 2.32
N SER A 193 -13.16 29.87 3.05
CA SER A 193 -13.03 29.31 4.39
C SER A 193 -13.88 30.07 5.41
N LEU A 194 -15.01 29.49 5.83
CA LEU A 194 -15.67 29.83 7.11
C LEU A 194 -14.74 29.56 8.33
N ILE A 195 -13.61 28.88 8.11
CA ILE A 195 -12.55 28.60 9.08
C ILE A 195 -11.29 29.34 8.60
N GLU A 196 -11.33 30.68 8.63
CA GLU A 196 -10.21 31.56 8.24
C GLU A 196 -8.89 31.43 9.05
N PRO A 197 -8.78 30.81 10.26
CA PRO A 197 -7.51 30.88 10.99
C PRO A 197 -6.48 29.77 10.69
N LEU A 198 -6.82 28.70 9.97
CA LEU A 198 -5.91 27.56 9.76
C LEU A 198 -5.42 27.49 8.31
N ASP A 199 -4.10 27.32 8.15
CA ASP A 199 -3.49 27.07 6.84
C ASP A 199 -4.12 25.82 6.19
N SER A 200 -4.35 25.94 4.88
CA SER A 200 -4.91 24.88 4.03
C SER A 200 -4.19 23.55 4.23
N GLY A 201 -2.86 23.56 4.37
CA GLY A 201 -2.03 22.38 4.58
C GLY A 201 -2.36 21.62 5.88
N VAL A 202 -2.55 22.35 6.99
CA VAL A 202 -2.90 21.77 8.29
C VAL A 202 -4.29 21.12 8.22
N THR A 203 -5.25 21.80 7.60
CA THR A 203 -6.63 21.27 7.46
C THR A 203 -6.68 20.02 6.59
N VAL A 204 -5.90 19.98 5.50
CA VAL A 204 -5.74 18.79 4.66
C VAL A 204 -5.11 17.66 5.47
N GLY A 205 -4.02 17.93 6.19
CA GLY A 205 -3.35 16.93 7.01
C GLY A 205 -4.24 16.32 8.09
N ILE A 206 -5.01 17.14 8.82
CA ILE A 206 -5.99 16.66 9.80
C ILE A 206 -7.04 15.78 9.14
N SER A 207 -7.51 16.17 7.95
CA SER A 207 -8.53 15.41 7.22
C SER A 207 -8.00 14.04 6.78
N PHE A 208 -6.73 13.95 6.34
CA PHE A 208 -6.07 12.67 6.05
C PHE A 208 -5.88 11.80 7.29
N LEU A 209 -5.53 12.41 8.43
CA LEU A 209 -5.41 11.72 9.70
C LEU A 209 -6.75 11.10 10.13
N VAL A 210 -7.83 11.90 10.10
CA VAL A 210 -9.20 11.44 10.41
C VAL A 210 -9.63 10.34 9.44
N LEU A 211 -9.39 10.53 8.14
CA LEU A 211 -9.73 9.54 7.12
C LEU A 211 -8.97 8.22 7.36
N GLY A 212 -7.68 8.29 7.69
CA GLY A 212 -6.86 7.15 8.03
C GLY A 212 -7.38 6.38 9.25
N VAL A 213 -7.78 7.09 10.31
CA VAL A 213 -8.44 6.52 11.49
C VAL A 213 -9.74 5.83 11.12
N LEU A 214 -10.62 6.50 10.36
CA LEU A 214 -11.89 5.92 9.92
C LEU A 214 -11.68 4.65 9.08
N TRP A 215 -10.67 4.62 8.21
CA TRP A 215 -10.32 3.44 7.42
C TRP A 215 -9.84 2.27 8.28
N ALA A 216 -8.96 2.53 9.25
CA ALA A 216 -8.46 1.52 10.16
C ALA A 216 -9.59 0.95 11.04
N VAL A 217 -10.47 1.82 11.53
CA VAL A 217 -11.65 1.44 12.33
C VAL A 217 -12.65 0.62 11.49
N ALA A 218 -12.96 1.06 10.27
CA ALA A 218 -13.84 0.32 9.37
C ALA A 218 -13.26 -1.05 8.96
N ALA A 219 -11.93 -1.14 8.84
CA ALA A 219 -11.24 -2.41 8.64
C ALA A 219 -11.34 -3.34 9.86
N GLU A 220 -11.29 -2.78 11.08
CA GLU A 220 -11.41 -3.53 12.32
C GLU A 220 -12.83 -4.08 12.54
N PHE A 221 -13.85 -3.29 12.22
CA PHE A 221 -15.24 -3.75 12.25
C PHE A 221 -15.63 -4.67 11.08
N GLY A 222 -14.71 -4.93 10.15
CA GLY A 222 -14.97 -5.79 9.00
C GLY A 222 -15.94 -5.19 7.98
N TRP A 223 -16.18 -3.87 8.03
CA TRP A 223 -17.00 -3.16 7.04
C TRP A 223 -16.31 -3.10 5.68
N ILE A 224 -14.98 -3.05 5.68
CA ILE A 224 -14.15 -2.97 4.47
C ILE A 224 -13.32 -4.24 4.30
N ALA A 225 -13.42 -4.87 3.13
CA ALA A 225 -12.57 -5.98 2.72
C ALA A 225 -11.77 -5.61 1.45
N PRO A 226 -10.51 -6.09 1.30
CA PRO A 226 -9.76 -6.92 2.26
C PRO A 226 -9.19 -6.13 3.46
N PRO A 227 -9.19 -6.69 4.68
CA PRO A 227 -8.81 -5.96 5.89
C PRO A 227 -7.32 -5.57 5.92
N THR A 228 -6.44 -6.36 5.31
CA THR A 228 -5.00 -6.05 5.23
C THR A 228 -4.76 -4.78 4.43
N THR A 229 -5.44 -4.62 3.31
CA THR A 229 -5.36 -3.43 2.45
C THR A 229 -5.98 -2.22 3.13
N ALA A 230 -7.12 -2.39 3.79
CA ALA A 230 -7.79 -1.32 4.51
C ALA A 230 -6.93 -0.79 5.67
N TRP A 231 -6.27 -1.67 6.44
CA TRP A 231 -5.29 -1.28 7.46
C TRP A 231 -4.05 -0.60 6.89
N ALA A 232 -3.54 -1.09 5.75
CA ALA A 232 -2.41 -0.47 5.06
C ALA A 232 -2.74 0.98 4.67
N LEU A 233 -3.90 1.18 4.03
CA LEU A 233 -4.36 2.50 3.59
C LEU A 233 -4.71 3.42 4.77
N GLY A 234 -5.32 2.88 5.84
CA GLY A 234 -5.60 3.64 7.06
C GLY A 234 -4.31 4.10 7.75
N SER A 235 -3.33 3.21 7.89
CA SER A 235 -2.01 3.54 8.48
C SER A 235 -1.27 4.57 7.63
N LEU A 236 -1.29 4.41 6.30
CA LEU A 236 -0.70 5.37 5.37
C LEU A 236 -1.37 6.74 5.49
N GLY A 237 -2.71 6.79 5.55
CA GLY A 237 -3.47 8.03 5.71
C GLY A 237 -3.16 8.75 7.03
N MET A 238 -3.01 8.00 8.13
CA MET A 238 -2.60 8.57 9.42
C MET A 238 -1.19 9.19 9.33
N VAL A 239 -0.21 8.46 8.79
CA VAL A 239 1.17 8.92 8.68
C VAL A 239 1.28 10.12 7.74
N ALA A 240 0.66 10.03 6.55
CA ALA A 240 0.63 11.13 5.59
C ALA A 240 -0.10 12.36 6.15
N GLY A 241 -1.17 12.16 6.94
CA GLY A 241 -1.90 13.24 7.58
C GLY A 241 -1.02 14.03 8.55
N VAL A 242 -0.25 13.33 9.41
CA VAL A 242 0.68 13.99 10.33
C VAL A 242 1.79 14.74 9.58
N GLU A 243 2.34 14.15 8.52
CA GLU A 243 3.36 14.81 7.68
C GLU A 243 2.82 16.09 7.03
N LEU A 244 1.62 16.05 6.46
CA LEU A 244 1.00 17.23 5.86
C LEU A 244 0.68 18.32 6.88
N VAL A 245 0.35 17.95 8.13
CA VAL A 245 0.22 18.92 9.23
C VAL A 245 1.56 19.58 9.55
N ALA A 246 2.64 18.81 9.64
CA ALA A 246 3.98 19.35 9.89
C ALA A 246 4.41 20.32 8.78
N ILE A 247 4.28 19.91 7.51
CA ILE A 247 4.56 20.76 6.33
C ILE A 247 3.70 22.03 6.35
N GLY A 248 2.42 21.93 6.72
CA GLY A 248 1.51 23.07 6.83
C GLY A 248 1.95 24.09 7.90
N PHE A 249 2.53 23.63 9.02
CA PHE A 249 3.09 24.54 10.02
C PHE A 249 4.37 25.21 9.53
N GLU A 250 5.22 24.50 8.79
CA GLU A 250 6.44 25.06 8.19
C GLU A 250 6.12 26.11 7.12
N SER A 251 5.16 25.85 6.23
CA SER A 251 4.71 26.84 5.23
C SER A 251 4.17 28.10 5.91
N SER A 252 3.38 27.92 6.98
CA SER A 252 2.88 29.02 7.79
C SER A 252 4.00 29.81 8.48
N LEU A 253 5.03 29.13 8.98
CA LEU A 253 6.20 29.74 9.62
C LEU A 253 6.99 30.59 8.62
N ALA A 254 7.24 30.08 7.42
CA ALA A 254 7.95 30.79 6.36
C ALA A 254 7.24 32.10 5.98
N ASN A 255 5.91 32.10 5.95
CA ASN A 255 5.11 33.27 5.62
C ASN A 255 4.98 34.28 6.78
N ASN A 256 5.03 33.82 8.04
CA ASN A 256 4.77 34.63 9.24
C ASN A 256 5.96 34.78 10.18
N ALA A 257 7.19 34.62 9.67
CA ALA A 257 8.42 34.52 10.47
C ALA A 257 8.71 35.73 11.38
N LYS A 258 8.07 36.89 11.16
CA LYS A 258 8.31 38.11 11.93
C LYS A 258 7.35 38.22 13.12
N GLY A 259 7.73 37.65 14.27
CA GLY A 259 7.10 37.97 15.56
C GLY A 259 6.89 36.78 16.50
N VAL A 260 6.15 37.02 17.60
CA VAL A 260 5.82 36.03 18.63
C VAL A 260 5.08 34.81 18.06
N LEU A 261 4.33 34.99 16.98
CA LEU A 261 3.67 33.91 16.24
C LEU A 261 4.66 32.87 15.68
N GLY A 262 5.86 33.28 15.25
CA GLY A 262 6.86 32.37 14.69
C GLY A 262 7.34 31.31 15.70
N VAL A 263 7.58 31.72 16.95
CA VAL A 263 7.99 30.79 18.02
C VAL A 263 6.87 29.80 18.35
N GLY A 264 5.60 30.23 18.29
CA GLY A 264 4.45 29.35 18.47
C GLY A 264 4.37 28.28 17.37
N LEU A 265 4.56 28.68 16.11
CA LEU A 265 4.52 27.79 14.95
C LEU A 265 5.67 26.77 14.94
N MET A 266 6.90 27.17 15.32
CA MET A 266 8.01 26.23 15.48
C MET A 266 7.72 25.15 16.53
N ARG A 267 7.09 25.53 17.65
CA ARG A 267 6.69 24.56 18.69
C ARG A 267 5.57 23.64 18.19
N ALA A 268 4.68 24.16 17.35
CA ALA A 268 3.60 23.36 16.77
C ALA A 268 4.11 22.34 15.74
N SER A 269 5.07 22.70 14.89
CA SER A 269 5.69 21.75 13.96
C SER A 269 6.44 20.64 14.69
N ALA A 270 7.29 20.97 15.66
CA ALA A 270 7.99 19.98 16.47
C ALA A 270 7.02 19.07 17.26
N ALA A 271 5.90 19.62 17.73
CA ALA A 271 4.86 18.81 18.38
C ALA A 271 4.16 17.86 17.40
N ALA A 272 3.93 18.27 16.14
CA ALA A 272 3.36 17.41 15.11
C ALA A 272 4.32 16.27 14.74
N GLU A 273 5.62 16.54 14.61
CA GLU A 273 6.65 15.53 14.35
C GLU A 273 6.77 14.54 15.52
N ALA A 274 6.79 15.03 16.76
CA ALA A 274 6.77 14.19 17.96
C ALA A 274 5.51 13.31 18.01
N PHE A 275 4.35 13.86 17.64
CA PHE A 275 3.12 13.09 17.49
C PHE A 275 3.26 12.01 16.41
N GLY A 276 3.93 12.29 15.29
CA GLY A 276 4.27 11.33 14.25
C GLY A 276 5.09 10.14 14.75
N VAL A 277 6.10 10.39 15.61
CA VAL A 277 6.88 9.33 16.26
C VAL A 277 6.00 8.48 17.18
N VAL A 278 5.18 9.11 18.03
CA VAL A 278 4.26 8.41 18.94
C VAL A 278 3.25 7.56 18.17
N LEU A 279 2.69 8.10 17.10
CA LEU A 279 1.79 7.39 16.19
C LEU A 279 2.48 6.19 15.54
N GLY A 280 3.71 6.36 15.05
CA GLY A 280 4.51 5.27 14.48
C GLY A 280 4.73 4.13 15.46
N LEU A 281 5.11 4.45 16.69
CA LEU A 281 5.25 3.47 17.78
C LEU A 281 3.91 2.80 18.13
N ALA A 282 2.82 3.56 18.18
CA ALA A 282 1.48 3.02 18.42
C ALA A 282 1.07 2.03 17.32
N LEU A 283 1.34 2.33 16.05
CA LEU A 283 1.08 1.43 14.93
C LEU A 283 1.91 0.13 15.03
N ILE A 284 3.17 0.21 15.46
CA ILE A 284 4.02 -0.97 15.73
C ILE A 284 3.40 -1.83 16.84
N VAL A 285 3.00 -1.21 17.96
CA VAL A 285 2.37 -1.93 19.09
C VAL A 285 1.06 -2.59 18.65
N ILE A 286 0.20 -1.88 17.92
CA ILE A 286 -1.04 -2.42 17.36
C ILE A 286 -0.75 -3.59 16.42
N ALA A 287 0.28 -3.48 15.57
CA ALA A 287 0.68 -4.53 14.64
C ALA A 287 1.10 -5.81 15.37
N LEU A 288 1.90 -5.68 16.43
CA LEU A 288 2.36 -6.80 17.25
C LEU A 288 1.20 -7.44 18.01
N TRP A 289 0.31 -6.62 18.58
CA TRP A 289 -0.85 -7.11 19.33
C TRP A 289 -1.85 -7.86 18.43
N ARG A 290 -2.12 -7.31 17.24
CA ARG A 290 -3.09 -7.88 16.28
C ARG A 290 -2.48 -8.87 15.29
N ARG A 291 -1.16 -9.08 15.33
CA ARG A 291 -0.39 -9.93 14.41
C ARG A 291 -0.64 -9.57 12.93
N ARG A 292 -0.76 -8.28 12.62
CA ARG A 292 -0.97 -7.78 11.25
C ARG A 292 0.30 -7.11 10.74
N GLY A 293 0.77 -7.49 9.56
CA GLY A 293 2.02 -6.97 9.00
C GLY A 293 1.94 -5.53 8.48
N ALA A 294 0.77 -5.08 8.01
CA ALA A 294 0.64 -3.76 7.38
C ALA A 294 0.96 -2.58 8.33
N PRO A 295 0.36 -2.48 9.54
CA PRO A 295 0.66 -1.37 10.44
C PRO A 295 2.11 -1.39 10.95
N LEU A 296 2.76 -2.56 10.96
CA LEU A 296 4.17 -2.69 11.35
C LEU A 296 5.08 -1.94 10.36
N GLY A 297 4.86 -2.14 9.06
CA GLY A 297 5.64 -1.51 8.01
C GLY A 297 5.49 0.01 8.00
N PHE A 298 4.24 0.50 8.08
CA PHE A 298 3.97 1.95 8.12
C PHE A 298 4.39 2.60 9.44
N GLY A 299 4.25 1.91 10.57
CA GLY A 299 4.73 2.41 11.86
C GLY A 299 6.25 2.52 11.91
N ALA A 300 6.98 1.53 11.38
CA ALA A 300 8.43 1.59 11.24
C ALA A 300 8.85 2.72 10.29
N ALA A 301 8.20 2.85 9.14
CA ALA A 301 8.45 3.94 8.20
C ALA A 301 8.22 5.31 8.84
N ALA A 302 7.14 5.48 9.61
CA ALA A 302 6.84 6.72 10.33
C ALA A 302 7.93 7.08 11.34
N VAL A 303 8.40 6.13 12.15
CA VAL A 303 9.51 6.40 13.09
C VAL A 303 10.78 6.84 12.35
N VAL A 304 11.09 6.20 11.22
CA VAL A 304 12.27 6.53 10.40
C VAL A 304 12.16 7.89 9.73
N LEU A 305 10.94 8.33 9.42
CA LEU A 305 10.67 9.61 8.77
C LEU A 305 10.66 10.75 9.81
N PHE A 306 9.90 10.59 10.89
CA PHE A 306 9.68 11.65 11.88
C PHE A 306 10.81 11.80 12.90
N VAL A 307 11.60 10.77 13.22
CA VAL A 307 12.71 10.92 14.16
C VAL A 307 13.80 11.86 13.63
N PRO A 308 14.28 11.71 12.38
CA PRO A 308 15.20 12.68 11.79
C PRO A 308 14.65 14.10 11.71
N GLN A 309 13.38 14.27 11.30
CA GLN A 309 12.73 15.57 11.23
C GLN A 309 12.67 16.22 12.62
N LEU A 310 12.23 15.48 13.64
CA LEU A 310 12.19 15.93 15.02
C LEU A 310 13.56 16.31 15.57
N LEU A 311 14.60 15.56 15.24
CA LEU A 311 15.96 15.92 15.65
C LEU A 311 16.45 17.16 14.92
N ASN A 312 16.09 17.34 13.65
CA ASN A 312 16.42 18.55 12.91
C ASN A 312 15.68 19.79 13.43
N SER A 313 14.44 19.63 13.91
CA SER A 313 13.67 20.74 14.49
C SER A 313 14.11 21.09 15.92
N LEU A 314 14.70 20.13 16.65
CA LEU A 314 15.22 20.33 18.01
C LEU A 314 16.68 20.79 18.07
N PHE A 315 17.52 20.40 17.11
CA PHE A 315 18.95 20.70 17.08
C PHE A 315 19.32 21.53 15.86
N ASP A 316 19.99 22.66 16.05
CA ASP A 316 20.52 23.50 14.97
C ASP A 316 21.36 22.68 13.95
N ASP A 317 21.25 23.07 12.67
CA ASP A 317 21.59 22.34 11.42
C ASP A 317 22.93 21.56 11.38
N SER A 318 23.91 21.87 12.24
CA SER A 318 25.23 21.21 12.19
C SER A 318 25.30 19.84 12.88
N LEU A 319 24.47 19.60 13.91
CA LEU A 319 24.52 18.35 14.70
C LEU A 319 23.30 17.45 14.46
N GLY A 320 22.17 18.03 14.03
CA GLY A 320 20.90 17.32 13.85
C GLY A 320 21.01 16.14 12.88
N ILE A 321 21.64 16.34 11.72
CA ILE A 321 21.72 15.31 10.66
C ILE A 321 22.52 14.08 11.11
N SER A 322 23.71 14.27 11.70
CA SER A 322 24.55 13.15 12.15
C SER A 322 23.90 12.39 13.32
N LEU A 323 23.27 13.10 14.25
CA LEU A 323 22.56 12.48 15.36
C LEU A 323 21.31 11.73 14.88
N ALA A 324 20.57 12.30 13.92
CA ALA A 324 19.42 11.67 13.29
C ALA A 324 19.78 10.34 12.61
N LEU A 325 20.86 10.33 11.82
CA LEU A 325 21.36 9.11 11.18
C LEU A 325 21.77 8.05 12.21
N LEU A 326 22.46 8.46 13.28
CA LEU A 326 22.87 7.55 14.36
C LEU A 326 21.66 6.94 15.09
N VAL A 327 20.71 7.78 15.53
CA VAL A 327 19.52 7.35 16.27
C VAL A 327 18.65 6.44 15.41
N THR A 328 18.43 6.80 14.14
CA THR A 328 17.66 5.99 13.20
C THR A 328 18.32 4.63 12.97
N GLY A 329 19.65 4.61 12.81
CA GLY A 329 20.42 3.36 12.69
C GLY A 329 20.29 2.46 13.91
N VAL A 330 20.43 3.01 15.12
CA VAL A 330 20.25 2.27 16.39
C VAL A 330 18.82 1.73 16.53
N LEU A 331 17.81 2.53 16.19
CA LEU A 331 16.40 2.11 16.20
C LEU A 331 16.16 0.92 15.26
N PHE A 332 16.71 0.93 14.04
CA PHE A 332 16.61 -0.20 13.12
C PHE A 332 17.25 -1.47 13.66
N VAL A 333 18.42 -1.35 14.29
CA VAL A 333 19.11 -2.50 14.91
C VAL A 333 18.26 -3.08 16.04
N ILE A 334 17.72 -2.24 16.94
CA ILE A 334 16.84 -2.68 18.03
C ILE A 334 15.59 -3.36 17.47
N MET A 335 14.92 -2.77 16.48
CA MET A 335 13.75 -3.39 15.85
C MET A 335 14.07 -4.77 15.27
N SER A 336 15.20 -4.92 14.56
CA SER A 336 15.63 -6.20 14.00
C SER A 336 15.80 -7.26 15.10
N VAL A 337 16.48 -6.93 16.19
CA VAL A 337 16.67 -7.83 17.34
C VAL A 337 15.34 -8.24 17.96
N VAL A 338 14.43 -7.28 18.18
CA VAL A 338 13.09 -7.56 18.76
C VAL A 338 12.29 -8.51 17.86
N VAL A 339 12.31 -8.29 16.54
CA VAL A 339 11.62 -9.16 15.58
C VAL A 339 12.20 -10.58 15.61
N ILE A 340 13.53 -10.72 15.59
CA ILE A 340 14.20 -12.03 15.64
C ILE A 340 13.90 -12.77 16.95
N ALA A 341 14.03 -12.08 18.09
CA ALA A 341 13.76 -12.65 19.41
C ALA A 341 12.28 -13.07 19.57
N GLY A 342 11.35 -12.28 19.01
CA GLY A 342 9.92 -12.59 18.98
C GLY A 342 9.61 -13.86 18.18
N GLN A 343 10.27 -14.06 17.03
CA GLN A 343 10.09 -15.27 16.23
C GLN A 343 10.63 -16.53 16.92
N ALA A 344 11.76 -16.43 17.63
CA ALA A 344 12.34 -17.55 18.35
C ALA A 344 11.39 -18.10 19.43
N LYS A 345 10.77 -17.22 20.22
CA LYS A 345 9.80 -17.62 21.26
C LYS A 345 8.59 -18.35 20.68
N MET A 346 8.12 -17.97 19.50
CA MET A 346 6.96 -18.63 18.86
C MET A 346 7.28 -20.03 18.35
N LYS A 347 8.50 -20.27 17.85
CA LYS A 347 8.92 -21.62 17.44
C LYS A 347 8.94 -22.58 18.63
N THR A 348 9.44 -22.14 19.79
CA THR A 348 9.50 -22.98 20.99
C THR A 348 8.12 -23.30 21.56
N ALA A 349 7.17 -22.36 21.49
CA ALA A 349 5.79 -22.59 21.96
C ALA A 349 5.05 -23.63 21.10
N ARG A 350 5.30 -23.68 19.79
CA ARG A 350 4.63 -24.60 18.86
C ARG A 350 5.15 -26.05 18.97
N VAL A 351 6.34 -26.28 19.52
CA VAL A 351 6.91 -27.63 19.70
C VAL A 351 6.38 -28.30 20.99
N ARG A 352 5.76 -27.54 21.90
CA ARG A 352 5.24 -28.05 23.18
C ARG A 352 3.74 -28.36 23.19
N CYS A 353 3.05 -28.13 22.07
CA CYS A 353 1.66 -28.50 21.87
C CYS A 353 1.60 -29.61 20.82
#